data_AF-A0A3M4LXW2-F1
#
_entry.id   AF-A0A3M4LXW2-F1
#
_cell.length_a   1.000
_cell.length_b   1.000
_cell.length_c   1.000
_cell.angle_alpha   90.00
_cell.angle_beta   90.00
_cell.angle_gamma   90.00
#
_symmetry.space_group_name_H-M   'P 1'
#
loop_
_entity.id
_entity.type
_entity.pdbx_description
1 polymer ?
#
loop_
_entity_poly.entity_id
_entity_poly.type
_entity_poly.pdbx_seq_one_letter_code
_entity_poly.pdbx_strand_id
1 'polypeptide(L)'
;MNTTRSQTILNRLPPVSPRPENAADYTGKRRGKMTAIAWYRPSRSGKGTLWWCRCDCGLFEYRRPGTWESRPFPDDMCNSCLKAKGPNARHTAPGRLQRWIDSLRSLGLNDADIAQIQTSGTMVETKGKTAIEIRQQMANVHT
;
A
#
# COMPACT_ATOMS: atom_id res chain seq x y z
N MET A 1 16.57 3.83 -26.37
CA MET A 1 16.74 2.46 -25.81
C MET A 1 15.93 2.35 -24.52
N ASN A 2 14.70 1.86 -24.62
CA ASN A 2 13.76 1.81 -23.50
C ASN A 2 14.14 0.69 -22.53
N THR A 3 14.79 1.05 -21.43
CA THR A 3 15.06 0.15 -20.31
C THR A 3 13.77 -0.08 -19.52
N THR A 4 12.82 -0.81 -20.10
CA THR A 4 11.65 -1.28 -19.37
C THR A 4 12.15 -2.28 -18.33
N ARG A 5 12.34 -1.83 -17.09
CA ARG A 5 12.53 -2.68 -15.91
C ARG A 5 11.24 -3.48 -15.71
N SER A 6 11.03 -4.51 -16.53
CA SER A 6 9.95 -5.46 -16.36
C SER A 6 10.16 -6.16 -15.03
N GLN A 7 9.45 -5.70 -14.00
CA GLN A 7 9.27 -6.42 -12.74
C GLN A 7 8.77 -7.81 -13.11
N THR A 8 9.69 -8.76 -13.07
CA THR A 8 9.54 -10.09 -13.66
C THR A 8 8.70 -10.92 -12.70
N ILE A 9 7.38 -10.69 -12.74
CA ILE A 9 6.43 -11.59 -12.10
C ILE A 9 6.34 -12.84 -12.97
N LEU A 10 6.53 -14.01 -12.38
CA LEU A 10 6.56 -15.27 -13.11
C LEU A 10 5.59 -16.28 -12.52
N ASN A 11 4.93 -17.05 -13.38
CA ASN A 11 4.03 -18.12 -12.97
C ASN A 11 4.77 -19.42 -12.57
N ARG A 12 6.07 -19.51 -12.87
CA ARG A 12 6.94 -20.62 -12.52
C ARG A 12 8.32 -20.13 -12.12
N LEU A 13 9.02 -20.90 -11.29
CA LEU A 13 10.41 -20.62 -10.93
C LEU A 13 11.30 -20.77 -12.19
N PRO A 14 12.13 -19.77 -12.55
CA PRO A 14 13.15 -19.92 -13.58
C PRO A 14 14.19 -20.99 -13.24
N PRO A 15 14.98 -21.43 -14.24
CA PRO A 15 16.25 -22.10 -13.96
C PRO A 15 17.09 -21.23 -13.01
N VAL A 16 17.54 -21.82 -11.91
CA VAL A 16 18.30 -21.13 -10.87
C VAL A 16 19.77 -21.56 -10.92
N SER A 17 20.66 -20.62 -10.65
CA SER A 17 22.07 -20.93 -10.40
C SER A 17 22.25 -21.38 -8.95
N PRO A 18 23.23 -22.27 -8.67
CA PRO A 18 23.54 -22.64 -7.30
C PRO A 18 23.97 -21.42 -6.49
N ARG A 19 23.59 -21.40 -5.21
CA ARG A 19 24.05 -20.39 -4.27
C ARG A 19 25.57 -20.54 -4.07
N PRO A 20 26.37 -19.46 -4.16
CA PRO A 20 27.77 -19.50 -3.77
C PRO A 20 27.94 -19.92 -2.31
N GLU A 21 28.95 -20.74 -2.01
CA GLU A 21 29.17 -21.30 -0.67
C GLU A 21 29.29 -20.23 0.43
N ASN A 22 29.98 -19.12 0.12
CA ASN A 22 30.18 -17.99 1.02
C ASN A 22 28.98 -17.03 1.13
N ALA A 23 27.89 -17.27 0.37
CA ALA A 23 26.70 -16.44 0.44
C ALA A 23 25.73 -16.98 1.50
N ALA A 24 25.21 -16.10 2.35
CA ALA A 24 24.19 -16.46 3.34
C ALA A 24 22.98 -17.16 2.70
N ASP A 25 22.50 -18.22 3.34
CA ASP A 25 21.31 -18.97 2.93
C ASP A 25 20.05 -18.34 3.52
N TYR A 26 19.06 -18.09 2.67
CA TYR A 26 17.77 -17.57 3.09
C TYR A 26 16.61 -18.47 2.67
N THR A 27 16.88 -19.71 2.24
CA THR A 27 15.86 -20.68 1.85
C THR A 27 14.83 -20.87 2.97
N GLY A 28 13.54 -20.78 2.63
CA GLY A 28 12.44 -20.92 3.58
C GLY A 28 12.16 -19.68 4.43
N LYS A 29 13.04 -18.67 4.42
CA LYS A 29 12.77 -17.40 5.11
C LYS A 29 11.50 -16.78 4.53
N ARG A 30 10.69 -16.17 5.40
CA ARG A 30 9.38 -15.59 5.05
C ARG A 30 9.26 -14.13 5.50
N ARG A 31 8.55 -13.32 4.71
CA ARG A 31 8.16 -11.94 5.04
C ARG A 31 6.82 -11.62 4.38
N GLY A 32 5.80 -11.30 5.16
CA GLY A 32 4.44 -11.18 4.65
C GLY A 32 4.02 -12.45 3.89
N LYS A 33 3.66 -12.29 2.62
CA LYS A 33 3.27 -13.38 1.70
C LYS A 33 4.43 -13.96 0.89
N MET A 34 5.65 -13.45 1.07
CA MET A 34 6.82 -13.86 0.30
C MET A 34 7.66 -14.88 1.06
N THR A 35 7.97 -16.00 0.42
CA THR A 35 8.92 -17.00 0.93
C THR A 35 10.11 -17.12 -0.02
N ALA A 36 11.33 -17.04 0.48
CA ALA A 36 12.55 -17.22 -0.31
C ALA A 36 12.75 -18.70 -0.69
N ILE A 37 12.94 -18.97 -1.98
CA ILE A 37 13.00 -20.34 -2.53
C ILE A 37 14.38 -20.67 -3.07
N ALA A 38 15.01 -19.73 -3.78
CA ALA A 38 16.29 -19.99 -4.42
C ALA A 38 17.12 -18.71 -4.59
N TRP A 39 18.43 -18.88 -4.58
CA TRP A 39 19.36 -17.80 -4.88
C TRP A 39 19.19 -17.34 -6.34
N TYR A 40 19.33 -16.03 -6.59
CA TYR A 40 19.27 -15.48 -7.94
C TYR A 40 20.60 -14.89 -8.39
N ARG A 41 21.09 -13.85 -7.69
CA ARG A 41 22.38 -13.21 -8.00
C ARG A 41 22.83 -12.27 -6.87
N PRO A 42 24.09 -11.79 -6.87
CA PRO A 42 24.49 -10.68 -6.01
C PRO A 42 23.68 -9.42 -6.32
N SER A 43 23.44 -8.60 -5.31
CA SER A 43 22.89 -7.26 -5.50
C SER A 43 23.86 -6.39 -6.29
N ARG A 44 23.33 -5.39 -7.01
CA ARG A 44 24.18 -4.43 -7.77
C ARG A 44 25.23 -3.71 -6.92
N SER A 45 24.96 -3.55 -5.63
CA SER A 45 25.87 -2.92 -4.68
C SER A 45 26.93 -3.86 -4.10
N GLY A 46 26.88 -5.16 -4.40
CA GLY A 46 27.71 -6.20 -3.76
C GLY A 46 27.34 -6.52 -2.30
N LYS A 47 26.75 -5.56 -1.57
CA LYS A 47 26.38 -5.65 -0.14
C LYS A 47 25.20 -6.58 0.20
N GLY A 48 24.97 -7.64 -0.57
CA GLY A 48 23.89 -8.59 -0.30
C GLY A 48 23.44 -9.34 -1.54
N THR A 49 22.45 -10.22 -1.37
CA THR A 49 21.98 -11.15 -2.42
C THR A 49 20.52 -10.91 -2.78
N LEU A 50 20.19 -11.16 -4.04
CA LEU A 50 18.83 -11.25 -4.55
C LEU A 50 18.43 -12.72 -4.63
N TRP A 51 17.18 -13.00 -4.26
CA TRP A 51 16.61 -14.34 -4.18
C TRP A 51 15.29 -14.39 -4.90
N TRP A 52 15.04 -15.45 -5.65
CA TRP A 52 13.70 -15.80 -6.10
C TRP A 52 12.84 -16.15 -4.89
N CYS A 53 11.74 -15.42 -4.76
CA CYS A 53 10.76 -15.62 -3.71
C CYS A 53 9.42 -15.96 -4.34
N ARG A 54 8.71 -16.92 -3.72
CA ARG A 54 7.35 -17.29 -4.09
C ARG A 54 6.38 -16.54 -3.20
N CYS A 55 5.41 -15.87 -3.82
CA CYS A 55 4.27 -15.31 -3.15
C CYS A 55 3.23 -16.41 -2.87
N ASP A 56 2.42 -16.25 -1.83
CA ASP A 56 1.30 -17.18 -1.54
C ASP A 56 0.33 -17.39 -2.71
N CYS A 57 0.19 -16.40 -3.60
CA CYS A 57 -0.62 -16.56 -4.83
C CYS A 57 0.03 -17.45 -5.90
N GLY A 58 1.23 -17.98 -5.66
CA GLY A 58 1.98 -18.84 -6.57
C GLY A 58 2.97 -18.12 -7.47
N LEU A 59 2.91 -16.78 -7.56
CA LEU A 59 3.81 -16.00 -8.42
C LEU A 59 5.21 -15.85 -7.82
N PHE A 60 6.23 -15.81 -8.66
CA PHE A 60 7.62 -15.64 -8.30
C PHE A 60 8.14 -14.26 -8.68
N GLU A 61 8.87 -13.63 -7.76
CA GLU A 61 9.60 -12.38 -7.98
C GLU A 61 10.88 -12.38 -7.15
N TYR A 62 11.90 -11.60 -7.54
CA TYR A 62 13.09 -11.48 -6.70
C TYR A 62 12.88 -10.55 -5.50
N ARG A 63 13.52 -10.85 -4.35
CA ARG A 63 13.60 -9.99 -3.15
C ARG A 63 15.01 -10.02 -2.56
N ARG A 64 15.25 -9.27 -1.48
CA ARG A 64 16.49 -9.28 -0.67
C ARG A 64 16.23 -9.79 0.76
N PRO A 65 16.19 -11.10 1.00
CA PRO A 65 15.90 -11.69 2.31
C PRO A 65 16.81 -11.26 3.47
N GLY A 66 18.05 -10.86 3.17
CA GLY A 66 18.94 -10.25 4.18
C GLY A 66 18.43 -8.95 4.78
N THR A 67 17.42 -8.30 4.19
CA THR A 67 16.79 -7.07 4.73
C THR A 67 15.51 -7.32 5.50
N TRP A 68 15.13 -8.59 5.70
CA TRP A 68 13.80 -8.93 6.22
C TRP A 68 13.72 -8.77 7.73
N GLU A 69 14.82 -8.99 8.45
CA GLU A 69 14.89 -8.88 9.92
C GLU A 69 14.88 -7.44 10.43
N SER A 70 15.41 -6.49 9.65
CA SER A 70 15.55 -5.09 10.10
C SER A 70 14.26 -4.26 10.00
N ARG A 71 13.09 -4.87 9.74
CA ARG A 71 11.84 -4.13 9.48
C ARG A 71 10.74 -4.46 10.48
N PRO A 72 10.16 -3.45 11.17
CA PRO A 72 9.18 -3.68 12.22
C PRO A 72 7.78 -4.11 11.73
N PHE A 73 7.36 -3.71 10.51
CA PHE A 73 6.00 -4.00 10.01
C PHE A 73 5.97 -4.51 8.54
N PRO A 74 6.45 -5.72 8.26
CA PRO A 74 6.65 -6.12 6.88
C PRO A 74 5.47 -6.88 6.25
N ASP A 75 4.59 -6.17 5.54
CA ASP A 75 3.57 -6.76 4.64
C ASP A 75 4.09 -6.83 3.18
N ASP A 76 5.04 -7.72 2.92
CA ASP A 76 5.59 -7.93 1.56
C ASP A 76 4.75 -8.93 0.76
N MET A 77 4.52 -8.65 -0.52
CA MET A 77 3.77 -9.49 -1.45
C MET A 77 4.19 -9.21 -2.89
N CYS A 78 3.72 -10.01 -3.85
CA CYS A 78 4.06 -9.79 -5.25
C CYS A 78 3.35 -8.54 -5.77
N ASN A 79 3.89 -7.95 -6.82
CA ASN A 79 3.33 -6.75 -7.44
C ASN A 79 1.90 -6.98 -7.95
N SER A 80 1.55 -8.22 -8.35
CA SER A 80 0.17 -8.58 -8.70
C SER A 80 -0.76 -8.52 -7.47
N CYS A 81 -0.40 -9.17 -6.36
CA CYS A 81 -1.15 -9.10 -5.10
C CYS A 81 -1.25 -7.66 -4.58
N LEU A 82 -0.19 -6.87 -4.71
CA LEU A 82 -0.17 -5.47 -4.29
C LEU A 82 -1.18 -4.64 -5.10
N LYS A 83 -1.24 -4.83 -6.41
CA LYS A 83 -2.23 -4.17 -7.28
C LYS A 83 -3.65 -4.63 -6.97
N ALA A 84 -3.84 -5.92 -6.69
CA ALA A 84 -5.14 -6.48 -6.33
C ALA A 84 -5.71 -5.91 -5.02
N LYS A 85 -4.86 -5.47 -4.07
CA LYS A 85 -5.31 -4.75 -2.86
C LYS A 85 -5.94 -3.38 -3.16
N GLY A 86 -5.82 -2.87 -4.37
CA GLY A 86 -6.28 -1.54 -4.75
C GLY A 86 -5.27 -0.44 -4.41
N PRO A 87 -5.57 0.81 -4.79
CA PRO A 87 -4.69 1.94 -4.53
C PRO A 87 -4.54 2.21 -3.02
N ASN A 88 -3.36 2.69 -2.62
CA ASN A 88 -3.15 3.17 -1.25
C ASN A 88 -4.19 4.23 -0.87
N ALA A 89 -4.68 4.17 0.37
CA ALA A 89 -5.73 5.08 0.88
C ALA A 89 -5.41 6.56 0.61
N ARG A 90 -4.14 6.96 0.77
CA ARG A 90 -3.67 8.34 0.50
C ARG A 90 -3.88 8.78 -0.96
N HIS A 91 -3.75 7.88 -1.93
CA HIS A 91 -3.95 8.21 -3.35
C HIS A 91 -5.44 8.42 -3.66
N THR A 92 -6.32 7.72 -2.94
CA THR A 92 -7.78 7.88 -3.10
C THR A 92 -8.38 8.97 -2.20
N ALA A 93 -7.61 9.50 -1.24
CA ALA A 93 -8.11 10.46 -0.27
C ALA A 93 -8.65 11.76 -0.90
N PRO A 94 -7.96 12.40 -1.88
CA PRO A 94 -8.49 13.61 -2.50
C PRO A 94 -9.84 13.38 -3.20
N GLY A 95 -9.98 12.27 -3.94
CA GLY A 95 -11.23 11.93 -4.60
C GLY A 95 -12.36 11.58 -3.63
N ARG A 96 -12.05 10.96 -2.48
CA ARG A 96 -13.04 10.73 -1.42
C ARG A 96 -13.49 12.03 -0.77
N LEU A 97 -12.56 12.94 -0.49
CA LEU A 97 -12.85 14.26 0.05
C LEU A 97 -13.73 15.06 -0.90
N GLN A 98 -13.40 15.08 -2.20
CA GLN A 98 -14.20 15.80 -3.19
C GLN A 98 -15.63 15.25 -3.26
N ARG A 99 -15.81 13.92 -3.34
CA ARG A 99 -17.15 13.32 -3.33
C ARG A 99 -17.95 13.66 -2.08
N TRP A 100 -17.29 13.76 -0.92
CA TRP A 100 -17.93 14.18 0.31
C TRP A 100 -18.35 15.66 0.25
N ILE A 101 -17.49 16.56 -0.24
CA ILE A 101 -17.81 17.98 -0.49
C ILE A 101 -19.01 18.11 -1.44
N ASP A 102 -19.00 17.38 -2.56
CA ASP A 102 -20.07 17.40 -3.55
C ASP A 102 -21.40 16.92 -2.94
N SER A 103 -21.34 15.88 -2.10
CA SER A 103 -22.52 15.40 -1.34
C SER A 103 -23.08 16.48 -0.42
N LEU A 104 -22.24 17.25 0.28
CA LEU A 104 -22.70 18.35 1.14
C LEU A 104 -23.32 19.48 0.33
N ARG A 105 -22.71 19.85 -0.79
CA ARG A 105 -23.27 20.84 -1.73
C ARG A 105 -24.64 20.41 -2.24
N SER A 106 -24.82 19.13 -2.57
CA SER A 106 -26.11 18.59 -3.03
C SER A 106 -27.23 18.67 -1.97
N LEU A 107 -26.87 18.68 -0.68
CA LEU A 107 -27.81 18.89 0.42
C LEU A 107 -28.14 20.38 0.65
N GLY A 108 -27.46 21.29 -0.05
CA GLY A 108 -27.64 22.74 0.10
C GLY A 108 -26.71 23.40 1.12
N LEU A 109 -25.58 22.77 1.49
CA LEU A 109 -24.51 23.42 2.25
C LEU A 109 -23.63 24.26 1.31
N ASN A 110 -23.26 25.46 1.75
CA ASN A 110 -22.36 26.34 1.00
C ASN A 110 -20.90 26.13 1.42
N ASP A 111 -19.97 26.82 0.74
CA ASP A 111 -18.53 26.66 1.02
C ASP A 111 -18.13 27.10 2.43
N ALA A 112 -18.84 28.07 3.02
CA ALA A 112 -18.59 28.49 4.41
C ALA A 112 -19.03 27.42 5.42
N ASP A 113 -20.20 26.80 5.19
CA ASP A 113 -20.65 25.66 6.01
C ASP A 113 -19.62 24.52 5.95
N ILE A 114 -19.13 24.18 4.75
CA ILE A 114 -18.16 23.09 4.54
C ILE A 114 -16.81 23.42 5.20
N ALA A 115 -16.34 24.66 5.08
CA ALA A 115 -15.13 25.11 5.75
C ALA A 115 -15.26 25.03 7.28
N GLN A 116 -16.42 25.37 7.84
CA GLN A 116 -16.70 25.23 9.26
C GLN A 116 -16.66 23.75 9.70
N ILE A 117 -17.22 22.83 8.92
CA ILE A 117 -17.14 21.37 9.20
C ILE A 117 -15.70 20.87 9.16
N GLN A 118 -14.88 21.37 8.24
CA GLN A 118 -13.48 20.93 8.12
C GLN A 118 -12.57 21.48 9.24
N THR A 119 -12.95 22.61 9.81
CA THR A 119 -12.18 23.31 10.84
C THR A 119 -12.77 23.16 12.24
N SER A 120 -13.97 22.58 12.36
CA SER A 120 -14.57 22.26 13.64
C SER A 120 -13.66 21.29 14.38
N GLY A 121 -13.05 21.76 15.47
CA GLY A 121 -12.21 20.91 16.33
C GLY A 121 -12.97 19.75 16.98
N THR A 122 -14.28 19.65 16.73
CA THR A 122 -15.17 18.55 17.09
C THR A 122 -15.72 17.85 15.84
N MET A 123 -16.07 16.58 15.97
CA MET A 123 -16.65 15.79 14.89
C MET A 123 -18.09 16.25 14.62
N VAL A 124 -18.39 16.61 13.37
CA VAL A 124 -19.74 16.96 12.89
C VAL A 124 -20.28 15.82 12.03
N GLU A 125 -21.43 15.27 12.43
CA GLU A 125 -22.00 14.11 11.73
C GLU A 125 -22.80 14.52 10.49
N THR A 126 -22.28 14.11 9.34
CA THR A 126 -22.81 14.47 8.02
C THR A 126 -23.58 13.32 7.35
N LYS A 127 -23.33 12.07 7.75
CA LYS A 127 -23.94 10.90 7.11
C LYS A 127 -25.43 10.79 7.48
N GLY A 128 -26.30 10.84 6.46
CA GLY A 128 -27.74 10.68 6.65
C GLY A 128 -28.45 11.88 7.29
N LYS A 129 -27.79 13.04 7.35
CA LYS A 129 -28.32 14.28 7.91
C LYS A 129 -28.72 15.26 6.82
N THR A 130 -29.75 16.04 7.10
CA THR A 130 -30.15 17.19 6.26
C THR A 130 -29.23 18.39 6.52
N ALA A 131 -29.20 19.36 5.60
CA ALA A 131 -28.41 20.57 5.80
C ALA A 131 -28.81 21.36 7.05
N ILE A 132 -30.09 21.32 7.43
CA ILE A 132 -30.59 21.98 8.64
C ILE A 132 -30.00 21.32 9.88
N GLU A 133 -30.07 19.99 9.99
CA GLU A 133 -29.52 19.24 11.13
C GLU A 133 -28.00 19.41 11.24
N ILE A 134 -27.28 19.48 10.12
CA ILE A 134 -25.83 19.69 10.12
C ILE A 134 -25.49 21.09 10.65
N ARG A 135 -26.20 22.14 10.20
CA ARG A 135 -26.01 23.50 10.72
C ARG A 135 -26.34 23.63 12.20
N GLN A 136 -27.40 22.96 12.66
CA GLN A 136 -27.75 22.92 14.08
C GLN A 136 -26.64 22.28 14.92
N GLN A 137 -26.05 21.17 14.45
CA GLN A 137 -24.90 20.57 15.13
C GLN A 137 -23.74 21.54 15.26
N MET A 138 -23.39 22.27 14.19
CA MET A 138 -22.30 23.25 14.21
C MET A 138 -22.58 24.42 15.15
N ALA A 139 -23.83 24.88 15.24
CA ALA A 139 -24.23 25.95 16.16
C ALA A 139 -24.11 25.53 17.63
N ASN A 140 -24.46 24.29 17.95
CA ASN A 140 -24.45 23.76 19.32
C ASN A 140 -23.03 23.50 19.86
N VAL A 141 -22.00 23.45 19.00
CA VAL A 141 -20.60 23.26 19.42
C VAL A 141 -19.99 24.53 20.02
N HIS A 142 -20.57 25.70 19.77
CA HIS A 142 -20.06 27.00 20.25
C HIS A 142 -20.86 27.55 21.44
N THR A 143 -21.73 26.73 22.05
CA THR A 143 -22.49 27.05 23.27
C THR A 143 -21.90 26.26 24.44
#